data_AF-A0A4R6U571-F1
#
_entry.id   AF-A0A4R6U571-F1
#
_cell.length_a   1.000
_cell.length_b   1.000
_cell.length_c   1.000
_cell.angle_alpha   90.00
_cell.angle_beta   90.00
_cell.angle_gamma   90.00
#
_symmetry.space_group_name_H-M   'P 1'
#
loop_
_entity.id
_entity.type
_entity.pdbx_description
1 polymer ?
#
loop_
_entity_poly.entity_id
_entity_poly.type
_entity_poly.pdbx_seq_one_letter_code
_entity_poly.pdbx_strand_id
1 'polypeptide(L)'
;MNVIGYCRVSTDKQSQETSLGRQEKELTQACHTEGWTLKGIISEKASGYDIDREGMLELMERAVSEQIDAIIVSDATRIGRGNAKMAIVHYFRKHGLSLYCVEENGELTLSDADHLVLDIVSIVEEYQRKVHNAKISRGMRLAVKDGYKPFRNLSNHTSSSPGRKRKEIPISEIVRLKKNGLTYRDIAATLRGLGYDVSKATVNRRFKQYENEQVQKEAVHLHP
;
A
#
# COMPACT_ATOMS: atom_id res chain seq x y z
N MET A 1 13.93 -1.22 22.01
CA MET A 1 12.59 -1.18 21.40
C MET A 1 12.01 0.21 21.60
N ASN A 2 11.58 0.87 20.52
CA ASN A 2 10.85 2.13 20.52
C ASN A 2 9.36 1.82 20.69
N VAL A 3 8.72 2.45 21.67
CA VAL A 3 7.35 2.12 22.06
C VAL A 3 6.52 3.39 22.19
N ILE A 4 5.25 3.34 21.78
CA ILE A 4 4.26 4.37 22.12
C ILE A 4 3.25 3.79 23.12
N GLY A 5 2.98 4.53 24.18
CA GLY A 5 1.94 4.22 25.14
C GLY A 5 0.57 4.71 24.67
N TYR A 6 -0.47 3.94 24.94
CA TYR A 6 -1.83 4.34 24.65
C TYR A 6 -2.77 4.16 25.84
N CYS A 7 -3.42 5.25 26.23
CA CYS A 7 -4.31 5.32 27.39
C CYS A 7 -5.72 5.70 26.95
N ARG A 8 -6.73 5.06 27.54
CA ARG A 8 -8.14 5.32 27.21
C ARG A 8 -9.05 5.22 28.41
N VAL A 9 -10.01 6.12 28.50
CA VAL A 9 -11.13 6.08 29.45
C VAL A 9 -12.47 6.32 28.73
N SER A 10 -13.57 5.82 29.30
CA SER A 10 -14.93 5.96 28.73
C SER A 10 -15.52 7.32 29.08
N THR A 11 -16.10 8.09 28.16
CA THR A 11 -16.52 9.50 28.37
C THR A 11 -17.46 9.84 29.56
N ASP A 12 -17.98 8.87 30.32
CA ASP A 12 -19.12 9.05 31.25
C ASP A 12 -18.81 9.52 32.69
N LYS A 13 -17.55 9.79 33.11
CA LYS A 13 -17.25 10.15 34.51
C LYS A 13 -16.18 11.24 34.70
N GLN A 14 -16.39 12.13 35.68
CA GLN A 14 -15.44 13.17 36.12
C GLN A 14 -14.17 12.60 36.78
N SER A 15 -14.19 11.38 37.30
CA SER A 15 -13.05 10.72 37.99
C SER A 15 -11.98 10.17 37.05
N GLN A 16 -11.88 10.67 35.82
CA GLN A 16 -11.13 10.00 34.75
C GLN A 16 -9.79 10.61 34.42
N GLU A 17 -9.55 11.87 34.78
CA GLU A 17 -8.22 12.47 34.64
C GLU A 17 -7.22 11.79 35.58
N THR A 18 -7.65 11.43 36.78
CA THR A 18 -6.86 10.60 37.70
C THR A 18 -6.63 9.18 37.16
N SER A 19 -7.58 8.62 36.40
CA SER A 19 -7.44 7.29 35.80
C SER A 19 -6.46 7.27 34.63
N LEU A 20 -6.51 8.27 33.74
CA LEU A 20 -5.54 8.41 32.65
C LEU A 20 -4.13 8.61 33.21
N GLY A 21 -3.95 9.52 34.17
CA GLY A 21 -2.65 9.74 34.80
C GLY A 21 -2.09 8.50 35.52
N ARG A 22 -2.96 7.61 36.02
CA ARG A 22 -2.54 6.31 36.56
C ARG A 22 -2.04 5.38 35.45
N GLN A 23 -2.77 5.26 34.35
CA GLN A 23 -2.36 4.44 33.19
C GLN A 23 -1.03 4.94 32.63
N GLU A 24 -0.86 6.24 32.45
CA GLU A 24 0.39 6.82 31.94
C GLU A 24 1.60 6.46 32.81
N LYS A 25 1.45 6.51 34.14
CA LYS A 25 2.49 6.09 35.09
C LYS A 25 2.78 4.60 34.99
N GLU A 26 1.74 3.75 34.89
CA GLU A 26 1.90 2.30 34.70
C GLU A 26 2.69 1.98 33.43
N LEU A 27 2.34 2.61 32.31
CA LEU A 27 3.03 2.42 31.03
C LEU A 27 4.49 2.89 31.08
N THR A 28 4.72 4.07 31.68
CA THR A 28 6.07 4.63 31.84
C THR A 28 6.95 3.71 32.69
N GLN A 29 6.40 3.22 33.80
CA GLN A 29 7.12 2.30 34.68
C GLN A 29 7.41 0.96 33.99
N ALA A 30 6.46 0.41 33.25
CA ALA A 30 6.64 -0.83 32.50
C ALA A 30 7.76 -0.68 31.45
N CYS A 31 7.75 0.41 30.68
CA CYS A 31 8.81 0.68 29.71
C CYS A 31 10.18 0.82 30.38
N HIS A 32 10.24 1.49 31.54
CA HIS A 32 11.49 1.62 32.29
C HIS A 32 12.02 0.27 32.78
N THR A 33 11.14 -0.59 33.32
CA THR A 33 11.52 -1.93 33.80
C THR A 33 12.05 -2.82 32.68
N GLU A 34 11.44 -2.76 31.49
CA GLU A 34 11.83 -3.55 30.33
C GLU A 34 12.98 -2.93 29.50
N GLY A 35 13.46 -1.73 29.88
CA GLY A 35 14.50 -1.01 29.14
C GLY A 35 14.04 -0.50 27.76
N TRP A 36 12.75 -0.26 27.58
CA TRP A 36 12.17 0.26 26.34
C TRP A 36 12.22 1.78 26.28
N THR A 37 12.35 2.32 25.06
CA THR A 37 12.34 3.77 24.83
C THR A 37 10.92 4.24 24.52
N LEU A 38 10.27 4.87 25.50
CA LEU A 38 8.95 5.45 25.33
C LEU A 38 9.03 6.74 24.50
N LYS A 39 8.48 6.73 23.28
CA LYS A 39 8.48 7.86 22.33
C LYS A 39 7.33 8.85 22.54
N GLY A 40 6.35 8.46 23.34
CA GLY A 40 5.23 9.30 23.71
C GLY A 40 4.09 8.47 24.29
N ILE A 41 3.10 9.16 24.85
CA ILE A 41 1.84 8.57 25.25
C ILE A 41 0.72 9.34 24.59
N ILE A 42 -0.24 8.61 24.02
CA ILE A 42 -1.47 9.16 23.46
C ILE A 42 -2.61 8.77 24.41
N SER A 43 -3.34 9.78 24.86
CA SER A 43 -4.42 9.65 25.85
C SER A 43 -5.72 10.15 25.25
N GLU A 44 -6.78 9.35 25.31
CA GLU A 44 -8.08 9.75 24.78
C GLU A 44 -9.27 9.38 25.69
N LYS A 45 -10.37 10.13 25.53
CA LYS A 45 -11.67 9.89 26.17
C LYS A 45 -12.66 9.44 25.09
N ALA A 46 -12.85 8.13 24.96
CA ALA A 46 -13.71 7.54 23.92
C ALA A 46 -14.29 6.18 24.35
N SER A 47 -15.40 5.77 23.74
CA SER A 47 -15.96 4.42 23.97
C SER A 47 -15.08 3.35 23.33
N GLY A 48 -15.02 2.17 23.95
CA GLY A 48 -14.32 1.02 23.39
C GLY A 48 -15.05 0.38 22.18
N TYR A 49 -16.24 0.89 21.85
CA TYR A 49 -17.02 0.50 20.66
C TYR A 49 -16.93 1.52 19.52
N ASP A 50 -16.37 2.71 19.78
CA ASP A 50 -16.23 3.75 18.78
C ASP A 50 -15.15 3.37 17.76
N ILE A 51 -15.51 3.51 16.48
CA ILE A 51 -14.63 3.23 15.35
C ILE A 51 -13.78 4.46 15.02
N ASP A 52 -14.36 5.66 15.17
CA ASP A 52 -13.73 6.92 14.82
C ASP A 52 -13.09 7.54 16.08
N ARG A 53 -11.84 7.17 16.34
CA ARG A 53 -11.10 7.57 17.54
C ARG A 53 -9.84 8.32 17.13
N GLU A 54 -9.85 9.63 17.32
CA GLU A 54 -8.75 10.51 16.92
C GLU A 54 -7.41 10.07 17.52
N GLY A 55 -7.36 9.72 18.82
CA GLY A 55 -6.14 9.26 19.46
C GLY A 55 -5.62 7.93 18.90
N MET A 56 -6.50 6.99 18.58
CA MET A 56 -6.13 5.74 17.92
C MET A 56 -5.63 5.96 16.49
N LEU A 57 -6.24 6.89 15.74
CA LEU A 57 -5.79 7.25 14.39
C LEU A 57 -4.40 7.92 14.43
N GLU A 58 -4.18 8.85 15.38
CA GLU A 58 -2.87 9.46 15.63
C GLU A 58 -1.83 8.39 15.98
N LEU A 59 -2.18 7.43 16.85
CA LEU A 59 -1.31 6.32 17.22
C LEU A 59 -0.87 5.52 16.01
N MET A 60 -1.81 5.17 15.11
CA MET A 60 -1.51 4.43 13.89
C MET A 60 -0.57 5.22 12.95
N GLU A 61 -0.82 6.52 12.77
CA GLU A 61 0.01 7.38 11.94
C GLU A 61 1.44 7.54 12.50
N ARG A 62 1.55 7.81 13.80
CA ARG A 62 2.84 7.94 14.49
C ARG A 62 3.62 6.63 14.49
N ALA A 63 2.95 5.49 14.69
CA ALA A 63 3.60 4.19 14.68
C ALA A 63 4.31 3.90 13.34
N VAL A 64 3.68 4.26 12.23
CA VAL A 64 4.24 4.07 10.88
C VAL A 64 5.32 5.10 10.55
N SER A 65 5.10 6.37 10.90
CA SER A 65 6.02 7.47 10.53
C SER A 65 7.29 7.52 11.39
N GLU A 66 7.19 7.22 12.69
CA GLU A 66 8.28 7.29 13.65
C GLU A 66 9.06 5.97 13.80
N GLN A 67 8.76 4.95 12.98
CA GLN A 67 9.37 3.62 13.05
C GLN A 67 9.30 3.02 14.47
N ILE A 68 8.08 2.97 15.00
CA ILE A 68 7.81 2.38 16.30
C ILE A 68 7.84 0.86 16.16
N ASP A 69 8.37 0.17 17.16
CA ASP A 69 8.45 -1.29 17.17
C ASP A 69 7.19 -1.90 17.82
N ALA A 70 6.65 -1.24 18.85
CA ALA A 70 5.51 -1.76 19.59
C ALA A 70 4.61 -0.67 20.21
N ILE A 71 3.38 -1.05 20.49
CA ILE A 71 2.41 -0.28 21.27
C ILE A 71 2.27 -0.92 22.64
N ILE A 72 2.19 -0.13 23.72
CA ILE A 72 1.93 -0.62 25.08
C ILE A 72 0.63 -0.02 25.63
N VAL A 73 -0.20 -0.87 26.23
CA VAL A 73 -1.46 -0.51 26.90
C VAL A 73 -1.52 -1.10 28.30
N SER A 74 -2.25 -0.44 29.21
CA SER A 74 -2.41 -0.94 30.58
C SER A 74 -3.14 -2.29 30.58
N ASP A 75 -4.21 -2.36 29.77
CA ASP A 75 -5.07 -3.51 29.63
C ASP A 75 -5.65 -3.60 28.21
N ALA A 76 -6.06 -4.79 27.81
CA ALA A 76 -6.58 -5.08 26.49
C ALA A 76 -7.84 -4.29 26.11
N THR A 77 -8.60 -3.77 27.09
CA THR A 77 -9.83 -3.02 26.79
C THR A 77 -9.55 -1.63 26.27
N ARG A 78 -8.33 -1.10 26.46
CA ARG A 78 -7.93 0.23 25.96
C ARG A 78 -8.03 0.29 24.45
N ILE A 79 -7.53 -0.72 23.74
CA ILE A 79 -7.57 -0.74 22.28
C ILE A 79 -8.98 -0.91 21.72
N GLY A 80 -9.94 -1.49 22.45
CA GLY A 80 -11.33 -1.63 22.01
C GLY A 80 -12.00 -2.91 22.52
N ARG A 81 -13.24 -3.16 22.09
CA ARG A 81 -14.00 -4.40 22.39
C ARG A 81 -14.52 -5.07 21.13
N GLY A 82 -14.70 -6.40 21.19
CA GLY A 82 -15.26 -7.20 20.09
C GLY A 82 -14.51 -6.99 18.76
N ASN A 83 -15.25 -6.71 17.69
CA ASN A 83 -14.70 -6.52 16.34
C ASN A 83 -13.71 -5.35 16.24
N ALA A 84 -13.90 -4.27 17.02
CA ALA A 84 -12.99 -3.13 17.01
C ALA A 84 -11.59 -3.52 17.54
N LYS A 85 -11.55 -4.34 18.61
CA LYS A 85 -10.30 -4.89 19.15
C LYS A 85 -9.57 -5.69 18.07
N MET A 86 -10.29 -6.58 17.38
CA MET A 86 -9.72 -7.45 16.35
C MET A 86 -9.15 -6.67 15.16
N ALA A 87 -9.87 -5.65 14.67
CA ALA A 87 -9.41 -4.81 13.57
C ALA A 87 -8.09 -4.10 13.90
N ILE A 88 -7.95 -3.60 15.13
CA ILE A 88 -6.75 -2.87 15.58
C ILE A 88 -5.56 -3.80 15.76
N VAL A 89 -5.77 -4.96 16.40
CA VAL A 89 -4.69 -5.96 16.53
C VAL A 89 -4.22 -6.43 15.16
N HIS A 90 -5.15 -6.67 14.22
CA HIS A 90 -4.81 -7.03 12.86
C HIS A 90 -4.01 -5.93 12.15
N TYR A 91 -4.43 -4.67 12.29
CA TYR A 91 -3.70 -3.53 11.73
C TYR A 91 -2.26 -3.48 12.25
N PHE A 92 -2.06 -3.50 13.58
CA PHE A 92 -0.71 -3.45 14.16
C PHE A 92 0.17 -4.60 13.65
N ARG A 93 -0.33 -5.84 13.66
CA ARG A 93 0.42 -7.00 13.15
C ARG A 93 0.79 -6.88 11.68
N LYS A 94 -0.15 -6.43 10.83
CA LYS A 94 0.09 -6.24 9.39
C LYS A 94 1.20 -5.20 9.14
N HIS A 95 1.35 -4.25 10.04
CA HIS A 95 2.38 -3.21 9.99
C HIS A 95 3.66 -3.58 10.78
N GLY A 96 3.77 -4.81 11.29
CA GLY A 96 4.96 -5.27 12.02
C GLY A 96 5.07 -4.71 13.44
N LEU A 97 3.96 -4.20 13.99
CA LEU A 97 3.89 -3.63 15.33
C LEU A 97 3.40 -4.68 16.32
N SER A 98 4.17 -4.91 17.39
CA SER A 98 3.74 -5.72 18.52
C SER A 98 2.83 -4.91 19.46
N LEU A 99 1.88 -5.58 20.11
CA LEU A 99 1.00 -4.94 21.11
C LEU A 99 1.26 -5.57 22.48
N TYR A 100 1.74 -4.78 23.44
CA TYR A 100 2.01 -5.23 24.81
C TYR A 100 0.93 -4.77 25.78
N CYS A 101 0.58 -5.65 26.72
CA CYS A 101 -0.42 -5.41 27.75
C CYS A 101 0.24 -5.58 29.12
N VAL A 102 0.19 -4.53 29.95
CA VAL A 102 0.82 -4.53 31.29
C VAL A 102 0.13 -5.53 32.21
N GLU A 103 -1.21 -5.58 32.23
CA GLU A 103 -1.97 -6.54 33.05
C GLU A 103 -1.69 -8.01 32.70
N GLU A 104 -1.40 -8.30 31.42
CA GLU A 104 -1.06 -9.64 30.94
C GLU A 104 0.45 -9.93 31.03
N ASN A 105 1.25 -8.92 31.42
CA ASN A 105 2.70 -8.96 31.55
C ASN A 105 3.41 -9.53 30.30
N GLY A 106 2.95 -9.13 29.11
CA GLY A 106 3.45 -9.69 27.86
C GLY A 106 2.84 -9.10 26.61
N GLU A 107 3.27 -9.63 25.46
CA GLU A 107 2.67 -9.33 24.17
C GLU A 107 1.28 -9.98 24.10
N LEU A 108 0.30 -9.19 23.65
CA LEU A 108 -1.08 -9.60 23.51
C LEU A 108 -1.19 -10.58 22.34
N THR A 109 -1.21 -11.87 22.66
CA THR A 109 -1.38 -12.93 21.67
C THR A 109 -2.86 -13.15 21.41
N LEU A 110 -3.24 -13.14 20.13
CA LEU A 110 -4.56 -13.58 19.70
C LEU A 110 -4.72 -15.08 20.00
N SER A 111 -5.92 -15.48 20.41
CA SER A 111 -6.27 -16.89 20.48
C SER A 111 -6.40 -17.50 19.07
N ASP A 112 -6.34 -18.83 18.97
CA ASP A 112 -6.59 -19.52 17.69
C ASP A 112 -7.96 -19.17 17.09
N ALA A 113 -8.96 -18.93 17.95
CA ALA A 113 -10.29 -18.49 17.53
C ALA A 113 -10.26 -17.07 16.93
N ASP A 114 -9.52 -16.15 17.54
CA ASP A 114 -9.34 -14.79 17.01
C ASP A 114 -8.64 -14.80 15.66
N HIS A 115 -7.63 -15.67 15.50
CA HIS A 115 -6.95 -15.89 14.22
C HIS A 115 -7.91 -16.37 13.13
N LEU A 116 -8.73 -17.38 13.41
CA LEU A 116 -9.73 -17.89 12.46
C LEU A 116 -10.75 -16.81 12.06
N VAL A 117 -11.21 -15.99 13.01
CA VAL A 117 -12.14 -14.89 12.72
C VAL A 117 -11.48 -13.86 11.82
N LEU A 118 -10.21 -13.50 12.06
CA LEU A 118 -9.47 -12.57 11.20
C LEU A 118 -9.28 -13.10 9.78
N ASP A 119 -8.98 -14.40 9.64
CA ASP A 119 -8.85 -15.03 8.34
C ASP A 119 -10.18 -14.98 7.57
N ILE A 120 -11.30 -15.25 8.25
CA ILE A 120 -12.65 -15.15 7.66
C ILE A 120 -12.95 -13.71 7.21
N VAL A 121 -12.70 -12.71 8.07
CA VAL A 121 -12.93 -11.30 7.72
C VAL A 121 -12.10 -10.89 6.51
N SER A 122 -10.81 -11.28 6.48
CA SER A 122 -9.90 -10.99 5.38
C SER A 122 -10.39 -11.58 4.05
N ILE A 123 -10.92 -12.81 4.07
CA ILE A 123 -11.53 -13.47 2.90
C ILE A 123 -12.78 -12.70 2.44
N VAL A 124 -13.63 -12.28 3.37
CA VAL A 124 -14.86 -11.53 3.06
C VAL A 124 -14.53 -10.18 2.41
N GLU A 125 -13.52 -9.45 2.93
CA GLU A 125 -13.07 -8.19 2.34
C GLU A 125 -12.54 -8.37 0.91
N GLU A 126 -11.73 -9.41 0.68
CA GLU A 126 -11.22 -9.72 -0.66
C GLU A 126 -12.39 -10.02 -1.62
N TYR A 127 -13.37 -10.80 -1.17
CA TYR A 127 -14.56 -11.11 -1.94
C TYR A 127 -15.38 -9.86 -2.27
N GLN A 128 -15.62 -8.98 -1.29
CA GLN A 128 -16.32 -7.71 -1.51
C GLN A 128 -15.59 -6.83 -2.54
N ARG A 129 -14.25 -6.74 -2.46
CA ARG A 129 -13.42 -6.02 -3.44
C ARG A 129 -13.56 -6.59 -4.85
N LYS A 130 -13.54 -7.92 -4.99
CA LYS A 130 -13.74 -8.60 -6.28
C LYS A 130 -15.13 -8.30 -6.87
N VAL A 131 -16.18 -8.39 -6.05
CA VAL A 131 -17.55 -8.07 -6.47
C VAL A 131 -17.66 -6.60 -6.89
N HIS A 132 -17.08 -5.69 -6.13
CA HIS A 132 -17.07 -4.26 -6.45
C HIS A 132 -16.35 -3.97 -7.78
N ASN A 133 -15.15 -4.52 -7.97
CA ASN A 133 -14.39 -4.38 -9.21
C ASN A 133 -15.13 -5.00 -10.42
N ALA A 134 -15.84 -6.11 -10.22
CA ALA A 134 -16.67 -6.72 -11.25
C ALA A 134 -17.84 -5.81 -11.65
N LYS A 135 -18.50 -5.15 -10.67
CA LYS A 135 -19.56 -4.16 -10.92
C LYS A 135 -19.03 -2.95 -11.70
N ILE A 136 -17.91 -2.36 -11.27
CA ILE A 136 -17.25 -1.25 -12.00
C ILE A 136 -16.93 -1.67 -13.43
N SER A 137 -16.28 -2.84 -13.60
CA SER A 137 -15.88 -3.34 -14.91
C SER A 137 -17.09 -3.54 -15.83
N ARG A 138 -18.20 -4.07 -15.31
CA ARG A 138 -19.45 -4.25 -16.06
C ARG A 138 -20.06 -2.90 -16.43
N GLY A 139 -20.17 -1.96 -15.49
CA GLY A 139 -20.69 -0.62 -15.74
C GLY A 139 -19.85 0.14 -16.78
N MET A 140 -18.53 0.06 -16.67
CA MET A 140 -17.60 0.64 -17.63
C MET A 140 -17.78 0.07 -19.04
N ARG A 141 -17.92 -1.26 -19.17
CA ARG A 141 -18.18 -1.91 -20.48
C ARG A 141 -19.49 -1.44 -21.11
N LEU A 142 -20.55 -1.32 -20.32
CA LEU A 142 -21.84 -0.81 -20.79
C LEU A 142 -21.72 0.65 -21.24
N ALA A 143 -21.13 1.50 -20.40
CA ALA A 143 -20.90 2.90 -20.75
C ALA A 143 -20.08 3.03 -22.05
N VAL A 144 -19.01 2.25 -22.22
CA VAL A 144 -18.19 2.25 -23.44
C VAL A 144 -19.00 1.82 -24.66
N LYS A 145 -19.86 0.80 -24.52
CA LYS A 145 -20.78 0.37 -25.58
C LYS A 145 -21.75 1.49 -25.96
N ASP A 146 -22.20 2.27 -24.99
CA ASP A 146 -23.09 3.41 -25.17
C ASP A 146 -22.34 4.71 -25.58
N GLY A 147 -21.05 4.60 -25.92
CA GLY A 147 -20.25 5.67 -26.50
C GLY A 147 -19.40 6.48 -25.51
N TYR A 148 -19.40 6.12 -24.22
CA TYR A 148 -18.48 6.68 -23.24
C TYR A 148 -17.03 6.37 -23.61
N LYS A 149 -16.15 7.36 -23.48
CA LYS A 149 -14.74 7.29 -23.87
C LYS A 149 -13.87 7.49 -22.63
N PRO A 150 -13.45 6.41 -21.94
CA PRO A 150 -12.77 6.49 -20.65
C PRO A 150 -11.48 7.32 -20.68
N PHE A 151 -10.83 7.39 -21.85
CA PHE A 151 -9.63 8.17 -22.06
C PHE A 151 -9.81 9.69 -21.88
N ARG A 152 -11.08 10.16 -21.85
CA ARG A 152 -11.43 11.58 -21.61
C ARG A 152 -11.38 11.99 -20.13
N ASN A 153 -11.16 11.05 -19.21
CA ASN A 153 -11.05 11.31 -17.77
C ASN A 153 -9.60 11.22 -17.25
N LEU A 154 -8.61 11.10 -18.13
CA LEU A 154 -7.22 11.17 -17.70
C LEU A 154 -6.84 12.64 -17.46
N SER A 155 -6.22 12.94 -16.33
CA SER A 155 -5.80 14.30 -15.92
C SER A 155 -4.81 15.00 -16.88
N ASN A 156 -4.33 14.32 -17.92
CA ASN A 156 -3.49 14.89 -18.97
C ASN A 156 -4.31 15.43 -20.16
N HIS A 157 -5.42 16.13 -19.86
CA HIS A 157 -6.15 16.96 -20.84
C HIS A 157 -5.60 18.37 -20.94
N THR A 158 -4.29 18.55 -20.79
CA THR A 158 -3.62 19.58 -21.59
C THR A 158 -3.60 19.08 -23.03
N SER A 159 -4.12 19.91 -23.91
CA SER A 159 -4.40 19.71 -25.32
C SER A 159 -3.15 19.38 -26.16
N SER A 160 -2.50 18.23 -25.93
CA SER A 160 -1.39 17.68 -26.73
C SER A 160 -0.96 16.25 -26.31
N SER A 161 -1.85 15.26 -26.37
CA SER A 161 -1.38 13.87 -26.50
C SER A 161 -2.28 13.05 -27.44
N PRO A 162 -2.20 13.31 -28.76
CA PRO A 162 -2.51 12.25 -29.73
C PRO A 162 -1.61 11.07 -29.37
N GLY A 163 -2.17 9.87 -29.21
CA GLY A 163 -1.47 8.69 -28.70
C GLY A 163 0.00 8.69 -29.09
N ARG A 164 0.87 8.89 -28.07
CA ARG A 164 2.32 9.12 -28.17
C ARG A 164 2.82 9.08 -29.62
N LYS A 165 2.84 10.23 -30.33
CA LYS A 165 3.29 10.32 -31.73
C LYS A 165 4.46 9.36 -31.91
N ARG A 166 4.28 8.38 -32.79
CA ARG A 166 5.24 7.31 -33.04
C ARG A 166 6.55 8.02 -33.40
N LYS A 167 7.51 8.13 -32.46
CA LYS A 167 8.79 8.82 -32.73
C LYS A 167 9.37 8.18 -33.99
N GLU A 168 9.52 8.93 -35.07
CA GLU A 168 10.11 8.45 -36.31
C GLU A 168 11.58 8.20 -36.01
N ILE A 169 11.92 6.93 -35.87
CA ILE A 169 13.28 6.47 -35.51
C ILE A 169 13.71 5.57 -36.66
N PRO A 170 14.93 5.75 -37.20
CA PRO A 170 15.44 4.95 -38.30
C PRO A 170 15.63 3.49 -37.86
N ILE A 171 14.69 2.62 -38.24
CA ILE A 171 14.74 1.19 -37.92
C ILE A 171 15.95 0.53 -38.60
N SER A 172 16.25 0.95 -39.84
CA SER A 172 17.45 0.53 -40.58
C SER A 172 18.73 0.75 -39.78
N GLU A 173 18.84 1.89 -39.10
CA GLU A 173 20.01 2.23 -38.28
C GLU A 173 20.10 1.38 -37.02
N ILE A 174 18.96 1.13 -36.35
CA ILE A 174 18.89 0.21 -35.21
C ILE A 174 19.37 -1.19 -35.61
N VAL A 175 18.90 -1.70 -36.75
CA VAL A 175 19.26 -3.03 -37.26
C VAL A 175 20.75 -3.09 -37.62
N ARG A 176 21.28 -2.06 -38.31
CA ARG A 176 22.70 -1.97 -38.67
C ARG A 176 23.60 -2.01 -37.44
N LEU A 177 23.34 -1.14 -36.47
CA LEU A 177 24.13 -1.07 -35.24
C LEU A 177 24.03 -2.36 -34.42
N LYS A 178 22.86 -3.02 -34.44
CA LYS A 178 22.67 -4.30 -33.76
C LYS A 178 23.42 -5.44 -34.43
N LYS A 179 23.46 -5.49 -35.78
CA LYS A 179 24.28 -6.45 -36.55
C LYS A 179 25.79 -6.23 -36.33
N ASN A 180 26.20 -4.99 -36.10
CA ASN A 180 27.58 -4.63 -35.73
C ASN A 180 27.93 -4.95 -34.27
N GLY A 181 27.05 -5.64 -33.53
CA GLY A 181 27.32 -6.14 -32.18
C GLY A 181 27.03 -5.16 -31.04
N LEU A 182 26.49 -3.97 -31.31
CA LEU A 182 26.22 -2.99 -30.25
C LEU A 182 25.08 -3.44 -29.31
N THR A 183 25.18 -3.04 -28.04
CA THR A 183 24.10 -3.27 -27.08
C THR A 183 22.95 -2.29 -27.30
N TYR A 184 21.74 -2.63 -26.85
CA TYR A 184 20.60 -1.71 -26.93
C TYR A 184 20.81 -0.39 -26.16
N ARG A 185 21.72 -0.37 -25.18
CA ARG A 185 22.09 0.84 -24.45
C ARG A 185 22.93 1.77 -25.34
N ASP A 186 23.91 1.20 -26.04
CA ASP A 186 24.84 1.94 -26.90
C ASP A 186 24.14 2.43 -28.16
N ILE A 187 23.22 1.63 -28.71
CA ILE A 187 22.37 2.05 -29.83
C ILE A 187 21.49 3.25 -29.41
N ALA A 188 20.90 3.21 -28.21
CA ALA A 188 20.11 4.34 -27.70
C ALA A 188 20.97 5.58 -27.41
N ALA A 189 22.21 5.43 -26.96
CA ALA A 189 23.14 6.54 -26.80
C ALA A 189 23.53 7.16 -28.16
N THR A 190 23.84 6.31 -29.14
CA THR A 190 24.18 6.72 -30.51
C THR A 190 23.03 7.48 -31.17
N LEU A 191 21.81 6.96 -31.09
CA LEU A 191 20.62 7.61 -31.65
C LEU A 191 20.29 8.94 -30.96
N ARG A 192 20.54 9.06 -29.64
CA ARG A 192 20.45 10.34 -28.94
C ARG A 192 21.49 11.35 -29.42
N GLY A 193 22.71 10.90 -29.72
CA GLY A 193 23.74 11.73 -30.36
C GLY A 193 23.35 12.24 -31.75
N LEU A 194 22.51 11.49 -32.47
CA LEU A 194 21.95 11.86 -33.78
C LEU A 194 20.65 12.69 -33.68
N GLY A 195 20.28 13.15 -32.48
CA GLY A 195 19.09 13.99 -32.26
C GLY A 195 17.78 13.23 -32.02
N TYR A 196 17.81 11.89 -31.96
CA TYR A 196 16.62 11.10 -31.62
C TYR A 196 16.49 10.90 -30.11
N ASP A 197 15.45 11.46 -29.51
CA ASP A 197 15.14 11.19 -28.10
C ASP A 197 14.56 9.77 -27.94
N VAL A 198 15.43 8.78 -27.69
CA VAL A 198 15.03 7.36 -27.55
C VAL A 198 15.63 6.70 -26.32
N SER A 199 14.80 5.86 -25.67
CA SER A 199 15.24 5.02 -24.56
C SER A 199 15.67 3.63 -25.04
N LYS A 200 16.50 2.93 -24.24
CA LYS A 200 16.84 1.51 -24.44
C LYS A 200 15.59 0.64 -24.70
N ALA A 201 14.52 0.86 -23.93
CA ALA A 201 13.26 0.14 -24.08
C ALA A 201 12.60 0.41 -25.44
N THR A 202 12.71 1.64 -25.95
CA THR A 202 12.18 2.02 -27.27
C THR A 202 12.95 1.33 -28.38
N VAL A 203 14.29 1.28 -28.30
CA VAL A 203 15.15 0.60 -29.27
C VAL A 203 14.87 -0.91 -29.29
N ASN A 204 14.84 -1.56 -28.12
CA ASN A 204 14.53 -2.99 -28.02
C ASN A 204 13.16 -3.33 -28.62
N ARG A 205 12.13 -2.55 -28.29
CA ARG A 205 10.78 -2.74 -28.86
C ARG A 205 10.77 -2.62 -30.38
N ARG A 206 11.47 -1.63 -30.94
CA ARG A 206 11.55 -1.40 -32.39
C ARG A 206 12.29 -2.53 -33.12
N PHE A 207 13.38 -3.02 -32.52
CA PHE A 207 14.14 -4.14 -33.08
C PHE A 207 13.32 -5.44 -33.11
N LYS A 208 12.63 -5.77 -32.00
CA LYS A 208 11.73 -6.94 -31.95
C LYS A 208 10.55 -6.84 -32.92
N GLN A 209 9.99 -5.64 -33.12
CA GLN A 209 8.96 -5.42 -34.13
C GLN A 209 9.48 -5.74 -35.53
N TYR A 210 10.70 -5.30 -35.86
CA TYR A 210 11.34 -5.63 -37.12
C TYR A 210 11.57 -7.14 -37.29
N GLU A 211 12.10 -7.83 -36.27
CA GLU A 211 12.29 -9.29 -36.32
C GLU A 211 10.97 -10.04 -36.58
N ASN A 212 9.91 -9.69 -35.84
CA ASN A 212 8.60 -10.30 -36.02
C ASN A 212 8.01 -10.02 -37.41
N GLU A 213 8.21 -8.81 -37.96
CA GLU A 213 7.78 -8.46 -39.32
C GLU A 213 8.56 -9.25 -40.39
N GLN A 214 9.84 -9.57 -40.19
CA GLN A 214 10.61 -10.43 -41.10
C GLN A 214 10.10 -11.86 -41.07
N VAL A 215 9.91 -12.43 -39.88
CA VAL A 215 9.38 -13.79 -39.70
C VAL A 215 8.01 -13.94 -40.35
N GLN A 216 7.14 -12.94 -40.20
CA GLN A 216 5.82 -12.95 -40.83
C GLN A 216 5.90 -12.86 -42.37
N LYS A 217 6.84 -12.08 -42.92
CA LYS A 217 7.03 -11.97 -44.39
C LYS A 217 7.59 -13.25 -44.99
N GLU A 218 8.52 -13.91 -44.32
CA GLU A 218 9.07 -15.20 -44.75
C GLU A 218 7.97 -16.28 -44.74
N ALA A 219 7.13 -16.31 -43.70
CA ALA A 219 6.01 -17.25 -43.61
C ALA A 219 4.94 -17.07 -44.72
N VAL A 220 4.71 -15.84 -45.17
CA VAL A 220 3.77 -15.54 -46.27
C VAL A 220 4.34 -15.91 -47.64
N HIS A 221 5.67 -15.98 -47.79
CA HIS A 221 6.31 -16.33 -49.07
C HIS A 221 6.50 -17.85 -49.28
N LEU A 222 6.31 -18.66 -48.23
CA LEU A 222 6.42 -20.12 -48.24
C LEU A 222 5.12 -20.86 -48.61
N HIS A 223 4.03 -20.14 -48.84
CA HIS A 223 2.78 -20.69 -49.38
C HIS A 223 2.30 -19.87 -50.59
N PRO A 224 2.67 -20.27 -51.83
CA PRO A 224 1.94 -19.91 -53.04
C PRO A 224 0.58 -20.59 -53.11
#